data_AF-A0A1B2EWN0-F1
#
_entry.id   AF-A0A1B2EWN0-F1
#
_cell.length_a   1.000
_cell.length_b   1.000
_cell.length_c   1.000
_cell.angle_alpha   90.00
_cell.angle_beta   90.00
_cell.angle_gamma   90.00
#
_symmetry.space_group_name_H-M   'P 1'
#
loop_
_entity.id
_entity.type
_entity.pdbx_description
1 polymer ?
#
loop_
_entity_poly.entity_id
_entity_poly.type
_entity_poly.pdbx_seq_one_letter_code
_entity_poly.pdbx_strand_id
1 'polypeptide(L)'
;MADGKPYSARSAQPVTQPRMYSPELQPLLQTLLGTLADIDFEHERERDNINCRAMDMNLKIRLLEKLKQHHHQRREPYLQQLAILQERIRQFSQ
;
A
#
# COMPACT_ATOMS: atom_id res chain seq x y z
N MET A 1 17.74 -33.00 51.42
CA MET A 1 16.59 -33.17 50.51
C MET A 1 16.58 -31.93 49.62
N ALA A 2 17.15 -31.98 48.40
CA ALA A 2 16.53 -32.50 47.16
C ALA A 2 15.38 -31.54 46.75
N ASP A 3 15.28 -30.87 45.60
CA ASP A 3 15.83 -30.90 44.23
C ASP A 3 15.63 -29.47 43.67
N GLY A 4 16.34 -28.90 42.69
CA GLY A 4 16.76 -29.46 41.41
C GLY A 4 15.98 -28.79 40.25
N LYS A 5 16.50 -27.65 39.76
CA LYS A 5 16.43 -27.18 38.34
C LYS A 5 15.04 -26.82 37.72
N PRO A 6 14.96 -26.20 36.53
CA PRO A 6 15.37 -24.82 36.26
C PRO A 6 14.39 -24.08 35.30
N TYR A 7 14.73 -22.84 34.94
CA TYR A 7 14.30 -22.08 33.73
C TYR A 7 13.11 -22.62 32.92
N SER A 8 11.95 -21.98 33.05
CA SER A 8 11.12 -21.68 31.88
C SER A 8 11.44 -20.27 31.43
N ALA A 9 12.65 -20.10 30.87
CA ALA A 9 12.82 -19.08 29.86
C ALA A 9 11.83 -19.47 28.76
N ARG A 10 10.68 -18.81 28.75
CA ARG A 10 9.73 -18.87 27.65
C ARG A 10 10.55 -18.47 26.45
N SER A 11 11.00 -19.47 25.72
CA SER A 11 11.65 -19.31 24.43
C SER A 11 10.73 -18.37 23.69
N ALA A 12 11.17 -17.12 23.53
CA ALA A 12 10.60 -16.24 22.54
C ALA A 12 10.95 -16.93 21.23
N GLN A 13 10.14 -17.92 20.86
CA GLN A 13 10.11 -18.42 19.52
C GLN A 13 9.90 -17.15 18.70
N PRO A 14 10.83 -16.76 17.83
CA PRO A 14 10.47 -15.80 16.82
C PRO A 14 9.25 -16.42 16.17
N VAL A 15 8.12 -15.73 16.31
CA VAL A 15 6.94 -16.00 15.50
C VAL A 15 7.41 -15.74 14.08
N THR A 16 8.02 -16.76 13.48
CA THR A 16 8.19 -16.85 12.04
C THR A 16 6.78 -17.06 11.54
N GLN A 17 6.04 -15.94 11.51
CA GLN A 17 4.93 -15.80 10.58
C GLN A 17 5.47 -16.34 9.25
N PRO A 18 4.72 -17.19 8.55
CA PRO A 18 5.13 -17.65 7.24
C PRO A 18 5.44 -16.37 6.46
N ARG A 19 6.73 -16.12 6.18
CA ARG A 19 7.11 -14.95 5.38
C ARG A 19 6.59 -15.28 4.00
N MET A 20 5.35 -14.87 3.72
CA MET A 20 4.67 -15.08 2.44
C MET A 20 5.46 -14.45 1.28
N TYR A 21 6.48 -13.63 1.58
CA TYR A 21 7.28 -12.91 0.62
C TYR A 21 8.76 -12.96 1.02
N SER A 22 9.64 -13.05 0.01
CA SER A 22 11.08 -12.93 0.19
C SER A 22 11.42 -11.62 0.93
N PRO A 23 12.34 -11.62 1.92
CA PRO A 23 12.65 -10.45 2.76
C PRO A 23 12.97 -9.17 1.99
N GLU A 24 13.51 -9.33 0.78
CA GLU A 24 13.91 -8.24 -0.12
C GLU A 24 12.72 -7.61 -0.88
N LEU A 25 11.62 -8.35 -1.06
CA LEU A 25 10.46 -7.91 -1.84
C LEU A 25 9.40 -7.19 -1.00
N GLN A 26 9.39 -7.42 0.31
CA GLN A 26 8.44 -6.81 1.23
C GLN A 26 8.58 -5.27 1.32
N PRO A 27 9.80 -4.68 1.45
CA PRO A 27 9.94 -3.22 1.51
C PRO A 27 9.51 -2.52 0.21
N LEU A 28 9.79 -3.15 -0.94
CA LEU A 28 9.38 -2.62 -2.24
C LEU A 28 7.85 -2.64 -2.39
N LEU A 29 7.19 -3.74 -2.00
CA LEU A 29 5.73 -3.84 -2.01
C LEU A 29 5.10 -2.77 -1.13
N GLN A 30 5.61 -2.59 0.09
CA GLN A 30 5.11 -1.58 1.03
C GLN A 30 5.28 -0.16 0.47
N THR A 31 6.43 0.13 -0.17
CA THR A 31 6.69 1.44 -0.80
C THR A 31 5.70 1.72 -1.93
N LEU A 32 5.45 0.74 -2.81
CA LEU A 32 4.49 0.88 -3.90
C LEU A 32 3.06 1.11 -3.39
N LEU A 33 2.63 0.32 -2.40
CA LEU A 33 1.30 0.46 -1.80
C LEU A 33 1.16 1.79 -1.07
N GLY A 34 2.19 2.23 -0.34
CA GLY A 34 2.22 3.54 0.31
C GLY A 34 2.09 4.67 -0.70
N THR A 35 2.86 4.63 -1.79
CA THR A 35 2.80 5.64 -2.85
C THR A 35 1.41 5.69 -3.50
N LEU A 36 0.78 4.54 -3.74
CA LEU A 36 -0.59 4.47 -4.26
C LEU A 36 -1.60 5.06 -3.28
N ALA A 37 -1.46 4.77 -1.98
CA ALA A 37 -2.32 5.32 -0.94
C ALA A 37 -2.21 6.85 -0.84
N ASP A 38 -0.99 7.39 -0.95
CA ASP A 38 -0.76 8.84 -0.95
C ASP A 38 -1.45 9.50 -2.16
N ILE A 39 -1.32 8.91 -3.35
CA ILE A 39 -1.98 9.40 -4.58
C ILE A 39 -3.51 9.36 -4.45
N ASP A 40 -4.05 8.27 -3.92
CA ASP A 40 -5.49 8.08 -3.72
C ASP A 40 -6.02 9.11 -2.70
N PHE A 41 -5.30 9.33 -1.60
CA PHE A 41 -5.66 10.32 -0.57
C PHE A 41 -5.59 11.76 -1.10
N GLU A 42 -4.54 12.12 -1.85
CA GLU A 42 -4.42 13.44 -2.47
C GLU A 42 -5.59 13.72 -3.43
N HIS A 43 -6.01 12.71 -4.20
CA HIS A 43 -7.15 12.84 -5.10
C HIS A 43 -8.45 13.10 -4.32
N GLU A 44 -8.73 12.31 -3.29
CA GLU A 44 -9.94 12.48 -2.47
C GLU A 44 -9.98 13.86 -1.82
N ARG A 45 -8.87 14.29 -1.23
CA ARG A 45 -8.76 15.62 -0.63
C ARG A 45 -9.04 16.74 -1.63
N GLU A 46 -8.47 16.67 -2.83
CA GLU A 46 -8.69 17.69 -3.87
C GLU A 46 -10.12 17.65 -4.40
N ARG A 47 -10.70 16.47 -4.57
CA ARG A 47 -12.10 16.29 -5.00
C ARG A 47 -13.04 16.96 -3.99
N ASP A 48 -12.82 16.74 -2.71
CA ASP A 48 -13.65 17.30 -1.64
C ASP A 48 -13.49 18.83 -1.58
N ASN A 49 -12.25 19.34 -1.72
CA ASN A 49 -11.99 20.78 -1.84
C ASN A 49 -12.73 21.42 -3.03
N ILE A 50 -12.73 20.79 -4.21
CA ILE A 50 -13.49 21.27 -5.38
C ILE A 50 -15.00 21.27 -5.09
N ASN A 51 -15.51 20.22 -4.44
CA ASN A 51 -16.93 20.11 -4.12
C ASN A 51 -17.39 21.18 -3.13
N CYS A 52 -16.59 21.50 -2.11
CA CYS A 52 -16.90 22.52 -1.10
C CYS A 52 -16.86 23.96 -1.63
N ARG A 53 -16.15 24.23 -2.73
CA ARG A 53 -16.05 25.57 -3.30
C ARG A 53 -17.36 26.01 -3.97
N ALA A 54 -17.76 27.25 -3.69
CA ALA A 54 -18.83 27.93 -4.41
C ALA A 54 -18.29 28.39 -5.78
N MET A 55 -18.60 27.64 -6.83
CA MET A 55 -18.22 27.93 -8.21
C MET A 55 -19.31 27.46 -9.17
N ASP A 56 -19.24 27.92 -10.42
CA ASP A 56 -20.15 27.47 -11.48
C ASP A 56 -20.12 25.94 -11.64
N MET A 57 -21.29 25.35 -11.88
CA MET A 57 -21.48 23.90 -11.95
C MET A 57 -20.70 23.30 -13.14
N ASN A 58 -20.69 23.95 -14.30
CA ASN A 58 -19.99 23.45 -15.47
C ASN A 58 -18.48 23.52 -15.28
N LEU A 59 -17.98 24.59 -14.65
CA LEU A 59 -16.58 24.67 -14.25
C LEU A 59 -16.19 23.58 -13.24
N LYS A 60 -17.04 23.32 -12.24
CA LYS A 60 -16.84 22.25 -11.26
C LYS A 60 -16.73 20.88 -11.93
N ILE A 61 -17.65 20.56 -12.84
CA ILE A 61 -17.63 19.29 -13.61
C ILE A 61 -16.33 19.15 -14.39
N ARG A 62 -15.92 20.18 -15.14
CA ARG A 62 -14.67 20.14 -15.91
C ARG A 62 -13.43 19.93 -15.04
N LEU A 63 -13.40 20.56 -13.87
CA LEU A 63 -12.30 20.44 -12.93
C LEU A 63 -12.22 19.03 -12.31
N LEU A 64 -13.38 18.45 -11.95
CA LEU A 64 -13.47 17.09 -11.45
C LEU A 64 -13.03 16.05 -12.50
N GLU A 65 -13.43 16.21 -13.76
CA GLU A 65 -12.98 15.31 -14.84
C GLU A 65 -11.48 15.41 -15.06
N LYS A 66 -10.92 16.62 -15.08
CA LYS A 66 -9.46 16.81 -15.19
C LYS A 66 -8.72 16.19 -13.99
N LEU A 67 -9.25 16.36 -12.77
CA LEU A 67 -8.68 15.76 -11.57
C LEU A 67 -8.67 14.22 -11.66
N LYS A 68 -9.78 13.62 -12.12
CA LYS A 68 -9.90 12.18 -12.31
C LYS A 68 -8.91 11.64 -13.35
N GLN A 69 -8.76 12.33 -14.49
CA GLN A 69 -7.78 11.96 -15.51
C GLN A 69 -6.35 12.01 -14.96
N HIS A 70 -6.01 13.09 -14.25
CA HIS A 70 -4.70 13.24 -13.63
C HIS A 70 -4.43 12.16 -12.56
N HIS A 71 -5.41 11.84 -11.72
CA HIS A 71 -5.30 10.76 -10.75
C HIS A 71 -5.02 9.42 -11.43
N HIS A 72 -5.77 9.09 -12.49
CA HIS A 72 -5.57 7.86 -13.25
C HIS A 72 -4.16 7.77 -13.86
N GLN A 73 -3.69 8.84 -14.50
CA GLN A 73 -2.36 8.93 -15.10
C GLN A 73 -1.24 8.75 -14.05
N ARG A 74 -1.41 9.34 -12.86
CA ARG A 74 -0.44 9.17 -11.77
C ARG A 74 -0.43 7.76 -11.21
N ARG A 75 -1.58 7.10 -11.14
CA ARG A 75 -1.74 5.77 -10.53
C ARG A 75 -1.24 4.64 -11.42
N GLU A 76 -1.43 4.77 -12.74
CA GLU A 76 -1.13 3.74 -13.73
C GLU A 76 0.28 3.11 -13.62
N PRO A 77 1.39 3.88 -13.60
CA PRO A 77 2.73 3.28 -13.59
C PRO A 77 2.98 2.42 -12.34
N TYR A 78 2.43 2.83 -11.18
CA TYR A 78 2.57 2.08 -9.93
C TYR A 78 1.71 0.81 -9.91
N LEU A 79 0.53 0.83 -10.55
CA LEU A 79 -0.28 -0.37 -10.72
C LEU A 79 0.41 -1.38 -11.64
N GLN A 80 1.06 -0.92 -12.71
CA GLN A 80 1.85 -1.78 -13.58
C GLN A 80 3.04 -2.40 -12.83
N GLN A 81 3.77 -1.60 -12.05
CA GLN A 81 4.88 -2.09 -11.21
C GLN A 81 4.39 -3.11 -10.16
N LEU A 82 3.24 -2.86 -9.55
CA LEU A 82 2.62 -3.77 -8.59
C LEU A 82 2.24 -5.11 -9.24
N ALA A 83 1.67 -5.08 -10.46
CA ALA A 83 1.33 -6.30 -11.20
C ALA A 83 2.57 -7.14 -11.53
N ILE A 84 3.65 -6.50 -11.99
CA ILE A 84 4.94 -7.17 -12.26
C ILE A 84 5.51 -7.78 -10.97
N LEU A 85 5.47 -7.03 -9.86
CA LEU A 85 5.98 -7.50 -8.58
C LEU A 85 5.19 -8.71 -8.07
N GLN A 86 3.86 -8.67 -8.17
CA GLN A 86 2.99 -9.78 -7.78
C GLN A 86 3.25 -11.03 -8.61
N GLU A 87 3.50 -10.88 -9.91
CA GLU A 87 3.84 -12.00 -10.79
C GLU A 87 5.17 -12.65 -10.38
N ARG A 88 6.21 -11.83 -10.13
CA ARG A 88 7.50 -12.34 -9.64
C ARG A 88 7.36 -13.12 -8.34
N ILE A 89 6.59 -12.59 -7.39
CA ILE A 89 6.34 -13.28 -6.13
C ILE A 89 5.70 -14.66 -6.37
N ARG A 90 4.68 -14.73 -7.23
CA ARG A 90 4.00 -16.01 -7.55
C ARG A 90 4.99 -17.03 -8.11
N GLN A 91 5.90 -16.59 -8.97
CA GLN A 91 6.94 -17.44 -9.57
C GLN A 91 7.96 -17.96 -8.55
N PHE A 92 8.28 -17.18 -7.50
CA PHE A 92 9.18 -17.61 -6.42
C PHE A 92 8.52 -18.47 -5.33
N SER A 93 7.19 -18.60 -5.36
CA SER A 93 6.42 -19.38 -4.39
C SER A 93 6.05 -20.79 -4.89
N GLN A 94 6.54 -21.19 -6.07
CA GLN A 94 6.44 -22.56 -6.62
C GLN A 94 7.77 -23.31 -6.48
#